data_AF-A0A1P8SNL6-F1
#
_entry.id   AF-A0A1P8SNL6-F1
#
_cell.length_a   1.000
_cell.length_b   1.000
_cell.length_c   1.000
_cell.angle_alpha   90.00
_cell.angle_beta   90.00
_cell.angle_gamma   90.00
#
_symmetry.space_group_name_H-M   'P 1'
#
loop_
_entity.id
_entity.type
_entity.pdbx_description
1 polymer ?
#
loop_
_entity_poly.entity_id
_entity_poly.type
_entity_poly.pdbx_seq_one_letter_code
_entity_poly.pdbx_strand_id
1 'polypeptide(L)'
;MNLEKKKLEEWLAKVQKMDFSPYDSFLFFISTHGGMEVNIRRNGEKDHALYCSDDMFVFTSAIVELFNDENCPTLKGKPKIFIIQACRGTQMDTGVAVNKITETKSMLDNRNSTEQSSDQSDVKTREDTWVEPEKTTALKCDNDMLVMYAIPPGYSAWRNSLDGSWMIHYLHQEISQSKRTENFLVHLTRVCKLMSEREFTDRKLKAVPIIEHRLQKK
;
A
#
# COMPACT_ATOMS: atom_id res chain seq x y z
N MET A 1 -11.86 -17.04 -7.67
CA MET A 1 -13.29 -17.43 -7.71
C MET A 1 -14.05 -16.32 -8.42
N ASN A 2 -15.01 -16.65 -9.29
CA ASN A 2 -15.92 -15.65 -9.85
C ASN A 2 -17.14 -15.59 -8.93
N LEU A 3 -17.26 -14.54 -8.12
CA LEU A 3 -18.24 -14.47 -7.02
C LEU A 3 -19.23 -13.34 -7.25
N GLU A 4 -20.51 -13.65 -7.05
CA GLU A 4 -21.59 -12.68 -6.87
C GLU A 4 -21.40 -11.96 -5.52
N LYS A 5 -21.93 -10.73 -5.40
CA LYS A 5 -21.75 -9.92 -4.18
C LYS A 5 -22.15 -10.67 -2.92
N LYS A 6 -23.33 -11.30 -2.92
CA LYS A 6 -23.83 -12.03 -1.74
C LYS A 6 -22.89 -13.17 -1.32
N LYS A 7 -22.38 -13.94 -2.29
CA LYS A 7 -21.45 -15.04 -2.04
C LYS A 7 -20.10 -14.53 -1.51
N LEU A 8 -19.64 -13.38 -2.00
CA LEU A 8 -18.44 -12.71 -1.48
C LEU A 8 -18.65 -12.27 -0.02
N GLU A 9 -19.76 -11.60 0.29
CA GLU A 9 -20.09 -11.15 1.65
C GLU A 9 -20.22 -12.33 2.64
N GLU A 10 -20.88 -13.41 2.24
CA GLU A 10 -20.98 -14.64 3.03
C GLU A 10 -19.60 -15.28 3.28
N TRP A 11 -18.75 -15.33 2.25
CA TRP A 11 -17.39 -15.84 2.40
C TRP A 11 -16.54 -14.96 3.31
N LEU A 12 -16.60 -13.64 3.16
CA LEU A 12 -15.91 -12.68 4.02
C LEU A 12 -16.36 -12.82 5.48
N ALA A 13 -17.66 -12.91 5.73
CA ALA A 13 -18.21 -13.11 7.07
C ALA A 13 -17.77 -14.44 7.71
N LYS A 14 -17.58 -15.49 6.89
CA LYS A 14 -17.02 -16.76 7.36
C LYS A 14 -15.54 -16.63 7.71
N VAL A 15 -14.74 -16.01 6.83
CA VAL A 15 -13.29 -15.85 7.02
C VAL A 15 -12.99 -14.95 8.21
N GLN A 16 -13.74 -13.86 8.38
CA GLN A 16 -13.62 -12.95 9.53
C GLN A 16 -13.72 -13.68 10.88
N LYS A 17 -14.55 -14.73 10.95
CA LYS A 17 -14.79 -15.55 12.16
C LYS A 17 -13.79 -16.68 12.35
N MET A 18 -12.82 -16.86 11.45
CA MET A 18 -11.78 -17.88 11.63
C MET A 18 -10.84 -17.51 12.77
N ASP A 19 -10.25 -18.53 13.40
CA ASP A 19 -9.20 -18.31 14.38
C ASP A 19 -7.85 -18.12 13.66
N PHE A 20 -7.36 -16.87 13.66
CA PHE A 20 -6.06 -16.54 13.11
C PHE A 20 -4.93 -16.61 14.14
N SER A 21 -5.20 -16.97 15.40
CA SER A 21 -4.19 -17.11 16.45
C SER A 21 -2.95 -17.90 16.03
N PRO A 22 -3.04 -19.05 15.33
CA PRO A 22 -1.87 -19.82 14.92
C PRO A 22 -1.10 -19.27 13.71
N TYR A 23 -1.58 -18.20 13.07
CA TYR A 23 -0.94 -17.60 11.89
C TYR A 23 -0.23 -16.31 12.25
N ASP A 24 0.85 -15.98 11.54
CA ASP A 24 1.63 -14.76 11.79
C ASP A 24 1.16 -13.55 10.99
N SER A 25 0.42 -13.76 9.90
CA SER A 25 -0.05 -12.70 9.00
C SER A 25 -1.30 -13.12 8.21
N PHE A 26 -1.96 -12.14 7.61
CA PHE A 26 -3.09 -12.32 6.70
C PHE A 26 -2.78 -11.65 5.36
N LEU A 27 -3.03 -12.37 4.27
CA LEU A 27 -2.82 -11.89 2.90
C LEU A 27 -4.05 -12.18 2.05
N PHE A 28 -4.65 -11.15 1.46
CA PHE A 28 -5.82 -11.26 0.62
C PHE A 28 -5.63 -10.59 -0.74
N PHE A 29 -5.75 -11.40 -1.80
CA PHE A 29 -5.67 -10.94 -3.18
C PHE A 29 -7.08 -10.77 -3.77
N ILE A 30 -7.31 -9.60 -4.37
CA ILE A 30 -8.54 -9.27 -5.06
C ILE A 30 -8.18 -8.92 -6.51
N SER A 31 -8.84 -9.57 -7.47
CA SER A 31 -8.67 -9.29 -8.90
C SER A 31 -10.04 -9.20 -9.55
N THR A 32 -10.44 -8.00 -9.95
CA THR A 32 -11.76 -7.72 -10.52
C THR A 32 -11.77 -6.42 -11.35
N HIS A 33 -12.92 -6.05 -11.89
CA HIS A 33 -13.16 -4.71 -12.44
C HIS A 33 -13.35 -3.68 -11.32
N GLY A 34 -12.81 -2.50 -11.56
CA GLY A 34 -13.06 -1.35 -10.69
C GLY A 34 -14.33 -0.63 -11.11
N GLY A 35 -15.07 -0.14 -10.12
CA GLY A 35 -16.27 0.64 -10.31
C GLY A 35 -16.04 2.15 -10.24
N MET A 36 -17.03 2.91 -10.70
CA MET A 36 -17.07 4.39 -10.62
C MET A 36 -17.99 4.87 -9.49
N GLU A 37 -18.53 3.95 -8.70
CA GLU A 37 -19.43 4.24 -7.59
C GLU A 37 -18.73 5.10 -6.54
N VAL A 38 -19.47 6.11 -6.08
CA VAL A 38 -18.92 7.13 -5.21
C VAL A 38 -19.33 6.85 -3.78
N ASN A 39 -18.33 6.64 -2.94
CA ASN A 39 -18.44 6.74 -1.49
C ASN A 39 -17.31 7.67 -1.01
N ILE A 40 -17.62 8.62 -0.13
CA ILE A 40 -16.63 9.55 0.43
C ILE A 40 -16.34 9.09 1.86
N ARG A 41 -15.10 8.69 2.10
CA ARG A 41 -14.63 8.26 3.42
C ARG A 41 -14.55 9.47 4.36
N ARG A 42 -14.47 9.20 5.67
CA ARG A 42 -14.40 10.25 6.71
C ARG A 42 -13.22 11.22 6.53
N ASN A 43 -12.16 10.80 5.86
CA ASN A 43 -10.99 11.64 5.54
C ASN A 43 -11.17 12.49 4.27
N GLY A 44 -12.34 12.46 3.62
CA GLY A 44 -12.64 13.21 2.39
C GLY A 44 -12.21 12.50 1.10
N GLU A 45 -11.56 11.35 1.18
CA GLU A 45 -11.11 10.60 0.00
C GLU A 45 -12.24 9.75 -0.59
N LYS A 46 -12.21 9.59 -1.92
CA LYS A 46 -13.10 8.64 -2.62
C LYS A 46 -12.68 7.21 -2.30
N ASP A 47 -13.66 6.40 -1.95
CA ASP A 47 -13.48 4.96 -1.81
C ASP A 47 -13.35 4.27 -3.17
N HIS A 48 -12.84 3.05 -3.14
CA HIS A 48 -12.63 2.24 -4.34
C HIS A 48 -13.70 1.16 -4.43
N ALA A 49 -14.56 1.27 -5.44
CA ALA A 49 -15.57 0.26 -5.75
C ALA A 49 -14.96 -0.92 -6.51
N LEU A 50 -15.34 -2.13 -6.11
CA LEU A 50 -14.92 -3.40 -6.68
C LEU A 50 -16.15 -4.16 -7.15
N TYR A 51 -16.24 -4.46 -8.45
CA TYR A 51 -17.36 -5.22 -9.00
C TYR A 51 -17.25 -6.71 -8.65
N CYS A 52 -18.42 -7.32 -8.52
CA CYS A 52 -18.65 -8.75 -8.41
C CYS A 52 -19.19 -9.27 -9.75
N SER A 53 -19.37 -10.58 -9.88
CA SER A 53 -19.76 -11.20 -11.15
C SER A 53 -21.21 -10.91 -11.59
N ASP A 54 -22.02 -10.36 -10.69
CA ASP A 54 -23.42 -9.97 -10.86
C ASP A 54 -23.58 -8.45 -11.10
N ASP A 55 -22.51 -7.75 -11.48
CA ASP A 55 -22.43 -6.30 -11.67
C ASP A 55 -22.77 -5.47 -10.42
N MET A 56 -22.91 -6.14 -9.27
CA MET A 56 -22.99 -5.51 -7.96
C MET A 56 -21.58 -5.18 -7.45
N PHE A 57 -21.46 -4.25 -6.50
CA PHE A 57 -20.17 -3.80 -6.01
C PHE A 57 -20.06 -3.82 -4.48
N VAL A 58 -18.82 -3.89 -4.02
CA VAL A 58 -18.39 -3.67 -2.64
C VAL A 58 -17.28 -2.63 -2.61
N PHE A 59 -17.18 -1.88 -1.52
CA PHE A 59 -16.08 -0.93 -1.34
C PHE A 59 -14.88 -1.60 -0.70
N THR A 60 -13.69 -1.24 -1.15
CA THR A 60 -12.42 -1.69 -0.57
C THR A 60 -12.38 -1.41 0.94
N SER A 61 -12.82 -0.22 1.38
CA SER A 61 -12.83 0.10 2.80
C SER A 61 -13.70 -0.87 3.63
N ALA A 62 -14.86 -1.26 3.11
CA ALA A 62 -15.75 -2.21 3.79
C ALA A 62 -15.11 -3.59 3.94
N ILE A 63 -14.31 -4.05 2.97
CA ILE A 63 -13.56 -5.31 3.09
C ILE A 63 -12.45 -5.17 4.13
N VAL A 64 -11.65 -4.10 4.05
CA VAL A 64 -10.49 -3.89 4.93
C VAL A 64 -10.93 -3.75 6.39
N GLU A 65 -12.04 -3.05 6.64
CA GLU A 65 -12.61 -2.82 7.97
C GLU A 65 -13.00 -4.13 8.68
N LEU A 66 -13.42 -5.17 7.95
CA LEU A 66 -13.75 -6.49 8.54
C LEU A 66 -12.57 -7.13 9.27
N PHE A 67 -11.34 -6.81 8.87
CA PHE A 67 -10.13 -7.42 9.42
C PHE A 67 -9.37 -6.46 10.35
N ASN A 68 -9.99 -5.38 10.78
CA ASN A 68 -9.40 -4.43 11.72
C ASN A 68 -9.26 -5.04 13.14
N ASP A 69 -8.55 -4.36 14.04
CA ASP A 69 -8.25 -4.91 15.37
C ASP A 69 -9.50 -5.16 16.23
N GLU A 70 -10.61 -4.46 15.92
CA GLU A 70 -11.90 -4.60 16.60
C GLU A 70 -12.74 -5.74 16.00
N ASN A 71 -12.80 -5.81 14.67
CA ASN A 71 -13.63 -6.73 13.90
C ASN A 71 -12.98 -8.10 13.68
N CYS A 72 -11.66 -8.22 13.85
CA CYS A 72 -10.94 -9.49 13.80
C CYS A 72 -9.79 -9.53 14.85
N PRO A 73 -10.13 -9.71 16.14
CA PRO A 73 -9.15 -9.62 17.24
C PRO A 73 -7.98 -10.61 17.16
N THR A 74 -8.17 -11.78 16.52
CA THR A 74 -7.12 -12.80 16.34
C THR A 74 -6.03 -12.38 15.34
N LEU A 75 -6.26 -11.30 14.57
CA LEU A 75 -5.29 -10.63 13.70
C LEU A 75 -4.70 -9.34 14.32
N LYS A 76 -5.05 -9.01 15.58
CA LYS A 76 -4.49 -7.84 16.25
C LYS A 76 -2.98 -7.95 16.39
N GLY A 77 -2.26 -6.89 16.01
CA GLY A 77 -0.79 -6.86 16.03
C GLY A 77 -0.12 -7.70 14.94
N LYS A 78 -0.88 -8.28 14.01
CA LYS A 78 -0.39 -9.07 12.87
C LYS A 78 -0.52 -8.30 11.57
N PRO A 79 0.44 -8.42 10.62
CA PRO A 79 0.34 -7.81 9.30
C PRO A 79 -0.89 -8.32 8.53
N LYS A 80 -1.68 -7.38 8.01
CA LYS A 80 -2.89 -7.62 7.21
C LYS A 80 -2.73 -6.95 5.86
N ILE A 81 -2.47 -7.75 4.83
CA ILE A 81 -2.01 -7.29 3.53
C ILE A 81 -3.12 -7.55 2.50
N PHE A 82 -3.53 -6.50 1.80
CA PHE A 82 -4.51 -6.55 0.73
C PHE A 82 -3.85 -6.13 -0.58
N ILE A 83 -3.98 -6.96 -1.61
CA ILE A 83 -3.41 -6.69 -2.94
C ILE A 83 -4.56 -6.65 -3.94
N ILE A 84 -4.82 -5.47 -4.50
CA ILE A 84 -6.03 -5.14 -5.24
C ILE A 84 -5.68 -4.82 -6.69
N GLN A 85 -5.94 -5.79 -7.57
CA GLN A 85 -5.92 -5.64 -9.01
C GLN A 85 -7.32 -5.22 -9.50
N ALA A 86 -7.54 -3.92 -9.65
CA ALA A 86 -8.73 -3.36 -10.27
C ALA A 86 -8.47 -1.94 -10.77
N CYS A 87 -9.24 -1.47 -11.74
CA CYS A 87 -9.21 -0.06 -12.17
C CYS A 87 -9.62 0.86 -11.02
N ARG A 88 -9.17 2.12 -11.02
CA ARG A 88 -9.63 3.14 -10.06
C ARG A 88 -10.13 4.41 -10.77
N GLY A 89 -10.45 4.27 -12.05
CA GLY A 89 -10.95 5.33 -12.93
C GLY A 89 -10.75 4.98 -14.39
N THR A 90 -10.94 5.97 -15.26
CA THR A 90 -10.96 5.80 -16.72
C THR A 90 -9.80 6.50 -17.43
N GLN A 91 -8.99 7.27 -16.71
CA GLN A 91 -7.87 8.00 -17.30
C GLN A 91 -6.77 7.02 -17.73
N MET A 92 -6.16 7.32 -18.87
CA MET A 92 -5.00 6.59 -19.37
C MET A 92 -3.74 7.40 -19.05
N ASP A 93 -2.77 6.77 -18.42
CA ASP A 93 -1.47 7.39 -18.18
C ASP A 93 -0.57 7.11 -19.40
N THR A 94 -0.07 8.15 -20.06
CA THR A 94 0.90 8.06 -21.17
C THR A 94 2.34 8.27 -20.73
N GLY A 95 2.56 8.49 -19.43
CA GLY A 95 3.85 8.82 -18.86
C GLY A 95 4.37 10.20 -19.28
N VAL A 96 5.57 10.51 -18.77
CA VAL A 96 6.35 11.71 -19.09
C VAL A 96 7.76 11.27 -19.45
N ALA A 97 8.37 11.94 -20.45
CA ALA A 97 9.76 11.67 -20.82
C ALA A 97 10.71 12.11 -19.70
N VAL A 98 11.58 11.19 -19.26
CA VAL A 98 12.63 11.47 -18.27
C VAL A 98 13.97 11.53 -18.98
N ASN A 99 14.61 12.70 -19.00
CA ASN A 99 15.99 12.82 -19.44
C ASN A 99 16.88 12.17 -18.37
N LYS A 100 17.53 11.05 -18.70
CA LYS A 100 18.54 10.47 -17.81
C LYS A 100 19.67 11.50 -17.67
N ILE A 101 19.79 12.13 -16.50
CA ILE A 101 20.96 12.91 -16.17
C ILE A 101 22.10 11.89 -16.07
N THR A 102 22.91 11.79 -17.12
CA THR A 102 24.17 11.08 -17.06
C THR A 102 25.07 11.92 -16.17
N GLU A 103 25.27 11.50 -14.93
CA GLU A 103 26.27 12.11 -14.05
C GLU A 103 27.66 11.92 -14.67
N THR A 104 28.08 12.89 -15.50
CA THR A 104 29.50 13.10 -15.74
C THR A 104 30.08 13.61 -14.44
N LYS A 105 30.81 12.74 -13.72
CA LYS A 105 31.66 13.12 -12.59
C LYS A 105 32.64 14.20 -13.04
N SER A 106 32.29 15.47 -12.89
CA SER A 106 33.29 16.54 -12.86
C SER A 106 33.72 16.73 -11.42
N MET A 107 34.88 16.18 -11.09
CA MET A 107 35.69 16.61 -9.97
C MET A 107 35.90 18.12 -10.05
N LEU A 108 35.75 18.82 -8.94
CA LEU A 108 36.55 19.99 -8.57
C LEU A 108 36.34 20.24 -7.06
N ASP A 109 37.41 20.01 -6.33
CA ASP A 109 37.61 20.40 -4.94
C ASP A 109 37.46 21.91 -4.76
N ASN A 110 36.90 22.36 -3.64
CA ASN A 110 37.57 23.44 -2.92
C ASN A 110 37.28 23.40 -1.42
N ARG A 111 38.35 23.14 -0.66
CA ARG A 111 38.44 23.31 0.79
C ARG A 111 38.61 24.79 1.07
N ASN A 112 37.95 25.31 2.11
CA ASN A 112 38.60 26.24 3.01
C ASN A 112 37.94 26.20 4.39
N SER A 113 38.78 25.87 5.36
CA SER A 113 38.59 25.83 6.81
C SER A 113 38.98 27.17 7.43
N THR A 114 38.25 27.65 8.43
CA THR A 114 38.83 28.35 9.59
C THR A 114 37.90 28.26 10.80
N GLU A 115 38.48 27.89 11.95
CA GLU A 115 37.94 27.82 13.32
C GLU A 115 37.72 29.26 13.89
N GLN A 116 37.13 29.59 15.07
CA GLN A 116 37.39 29.06 16.43
C GLN A 116 36.52 29.81 17.50
N SER A 117 36.16 29.11 18.60
CA SER A 117 35.91 29.51 20.04
C SER A 117 34.95 30.67 20.41
N SER A 118 34.33 30.85 21.59
CA SER A 118 34.17 30.27 22.96
C SER A 118 32.88 30.97 23.54
N ASP A 119 32.13 30.57 24.57
CA ASP A 119 32.47 30.40 25.99
C ASP A 119 31.23 29.94 26.83
N GLN A 120 31.50 29.41 28.04
CA GLN A 120 30.57 28.86 29.07
C GLN A 120 29.77 29.95 29.84
N SER A 121 28.59 29.72 30.46
CA SER A 121 28.40 29.00 31.74
C SER A 121 26.94 29.09 32.29
N ASP A 122 26.53 28.02 32.98
CA ASP A 122 25.65 27.84 34.16
C ASP A 122 24.37 28.67 34.46
N VAL A 123 23.26 27.98 34.76
CA VAL A 123 22.60 27.89 36.10
C VAL A 123 21.35 26.99 36.04
N LYS A 124 21.18 26.15 37.07
CA LYS A 124 20.05 25.22 37.30
C LYS A 124 18.76 25.95 37.70
N THR A 125 17.62 25.44 37.23
CA THR A 125 16.37 25.50 38.00
C THR A 125 15.56 24.23 37.74
N ARG A 126 15.18 23.56 38.83
CA ARG A 126 14.33 22.36 38.84
C ARG A 126 12.88 22.84 38.77
N GLU A 127 12.17 22.47 37.71
CA GLU A 127 10.72 22.63 37.65
C GLU A 127 10.07 21.25 37.71
N ASP A 128 9.13 21.14 38.65
CA ASP A 128 8.44 19.93 39.05
C ASP A 128 7.63 19.34 37.90
N THR A 129 7.93 18.08 37.58
CA THR A 129 7.32 17.33 36.49
C THR A 129 5.95 16.83 36.92
N TRP A 130 4.89 17.54 36.50
CA TRP A 130 3.55 16.96 36.45
C TRP A 130 3.49 15.98 35.27
N VAL A 131 3.57 14.68 35.56
CA VAL A 131 3.33 13.62 34.57
C VAL A 131 1.81 13.49 34.41
N GLU A 132 1.27 14.10 33.37
CA GLU A 132 -0.08 13.82 32.87
C GLU A 132 -0.19 12.29 32.64
N PRO A 133 -1.29 11.64 33.07
CA PRO A 133 -1.48 10.22 32.77
C PRO A 133 -1.40 10.06 31.25
N GLU A 134 -0.52 9.15 30.78
CA GLU A 134 -0.37 8.85 29.36
C GLU A 134 -1.76 8.70 28.75
N LYS A 135 -2.17 9.71 27.99
CA LYS A 135 -3.38 9.65 27.19
C LYS A 135 -3.16 8.44 26.30
N THR A 136 -3.80 7.33 26.63
CA THR A 136 -3.84 6.16 25.78
C THR A 136 -4.54 6.64 24.52
N THR A 137 -3.77 7.11 23.56
CA THR A 137 -4.27 7.52 22.26
C THR A 137 -4.80 6.23 21.69
N ALA A 138 -6.12 6.07 21.73
CA ALA A 138 -6.79 4.95 21.11
C ALA A 138 -6.26 4.89 19.67
N LEU A 139 -5.42 3.88 19.42
CA LEU A 139 -4.82 3.69 18.11
C LEU A 139 -5.99 3.50 17.14
N LYS A 140 -5.87 4.10 15.95
CA LYS A 140 -6.86 3.90 14.89
C LYS A 140 -7.07 2.39 14.72
N CYS A 141 -8.31 1.95 14.51
CA CYS A 141 -8.68 0.54 14.39
C CYS A 141 -7.94 -0.21 13.25
N ASP A 142 -7.28 0.50 12.34
CA ASP A 142 -6.59 -0.02 11.15
C ASP A 142 -5.07 -0.24 11.33
N ASN A 143 -4.61 -0.70 12.50
CA ASN A 143 -3.17 -0.95 12.72
C ASN A 143 -2.68 -2.15 11.90
N ASP A 144 -1.40 -2.14 11.53
CA ASP A 144 -0.73 -3.24 10.84
C ASP A 144 -1.39 -3.66 9.52
N MET A 145 -2.01 -2.70 8.83
CA MET A 145 -2.61 -2.93 7.52
C MET A 145 -1.73 -2.41 6.39
N LEU A 146 -1.76 -3.10 5.26
CA LEU A 146 -1.20 -2.67 3.99
C LEU A 146 -2.21 -2.91 2.88
N VAL A 147 -2.43 -1.92 2.02
CA VAL A 147 -3.20 -2.06 0.79
C VAL A 147 -2.32 -1.63 -0.39
N MET A 148 -2.08 -2.57 -1.31
CA MET A 148 -1.43 -2.29 -2.59
C MET A 148 -2.50 -2.29 -3.68
N TYR A 149 -2.62 -1.17 -4.40
CA TYR A 149 -3.50 -1.06 -5.57
C TYR A 149 -2.66 -1.10 -6.84
N ALA A 150 -3.15 -1.79 -7.87
CA ALA A 150 -2.48 -1.89 -9.16
C ALA A 150 -2.31 -0.55 -9.90
N ILE A 151 -3.09 0.47 -9.53
CA ILE A 151 -3.11 1.77 -10.20
C ILE A 151 -3.53 2.88 -9.20
N PRO A 152 -3.15 4.16 -9.39
CA PRO A 152 -3.60 5.26 -8.54
C PRO A 152 -5.06 5.63 -8.81
N PRO A 153 -5.74 6.34 -7.89
CA PRO A 153 -7.08 6.87 -8.12
C PRO A 153 -7.17 7.69 -9.40
N GLY A 154 -8.25 7.50 -10.17
CA GLY A 154 -8.51 8.20 -11.43
C GLY A 154 -8.10 7.45 -12.69
N TYR A 155 -7.23 6.44 -12.59
CA TYR A 155 -6.62 5.77 -13.73
C TYR A 155 -7.13 4.34 -13.95
N SER A 156 -6.99 3.86 -15.18
CA SER A 156 -7.35 2.50 -15.60
C SER A 156 -6.21 1.50 -15.37
N ALA A 157 -6.53 0.33 -14.81
CA ALA A 157 -5.58 -0.77 -14.61
C ALA A 157 -5.68 -1.76 -15.78
N TRP A 158 -4.61 -1.90 -16.56
CA TRP A 158 -4.59 -2.75 -17.74
C TRP A 158 -4.22 -4.20 -17.40
N ARG A 159 -4.90 -5.17 -18.03
CA ARG A 159 -4.56 -6.59 -17.97
C ARG A 159 -4.17 -7.06 -19.38
N ASN A 160 -3.07 -7.78 -19.50
CA ASN A 160 -2.78 -8.48 -20.74
C ASN A 160 -3.62 -9.76 -20.79
N SER A 161 -4.32 -10.00 -21.89
CA SER A 161 -5.10 -11.23 -22.10
C SER A 161 -4.23 -12.49 -22.17
N LEU A 162 -2.94 -12.36 -22.54
CA LEU A 162 -1.98 -13.46 -22.64
C LEU A 162 -1.16 -13.64 -21.35
N ASP A 163 -0.64 -12.55 -20.77
CA ASP A 163 0.26 -12.62 -19.61
C ASP A 163 -0.44 -12.47 -18.24
N GLY A 164 -1.76 -12.23 -18.24
CA GLY A 164 -2.54 -12.02 -17.03
C GLY A 164 -2.34 -10.63 -16.39
N SER A 165 -2.55 -10.54 -15.07
CA SER A 165 -2.32 -9.31 -14.32
C SER A 165 -0.82 -9.08 -14.14
N TRP A 166 -0.34 -7.94 -14.64
CA TRP A 166 1.05 -7.54 -14.51
C TRP A 166 1.51 -7.40 -13.06
N MET A 167 0.67 -6.85 -12.18
CA MET A 167 1.01 -6.72 -10.77
C MET A 167 1.25 -8.09 -10.14
N ILE A 168 0.39 -9.08 -10.43
CA ILE A 168 0.56 -10.45 -9.91
C ILE A 168 1.79 -11.11 -10.54
N HIS A 169 2.00 -10.93 -11.85
CA HIS A 169 3.16 -11.48 -12.55
C HIS A 169 4.48 -10.96 -11.96
N TYR A 170 4.61 -9.65 -11.79
CA TYR A 170 5.82 -9.04 -11.23
C TYR A 170 6.00 -9.36 -9.76
N LEU A 171 4.92 -9.42 -8.98
CA LEU A 171 4.99 -9.84 -7.59
C LEU A 171 5.50 -11.28 -7.47
N HIS A 172 4.98 -12.20 -8.28
CA HIS A 172 5.47 -13.56 -8.34
C HIS A 172 6.96 -13.60 -8.74
N GLN A 173 7.33 -12.92 -9.82
CA GLN A 173 8.71 -12.87 -10.29
C GLN A 173 9.67 -12.35 -9.22
N GLU A 174 9.34 -11.23 -8.58
CA GLU A 174 10.16 -10.60 -7.55
C GLU A 174 10.33 -11.52 -6.33
N ILE A 175 9.24 -12.11 -5.83
CA ILE A 175 9.28 -13.01 -4.67
C ILE A 175 10.05 -14.28 -5.00
N SER A 176 9.89 -14.85 -6.20
CA SER A 176 10.58 -16.08 -6.61
C SER A 176 12.10 -15.91 -6.76
N GLN A 177 12.58 -14.70 -7.08
CA GLN A 177 13.99 -14.42 -7.33
C GLN A 177 14.70 -13.83 -6.09
N SER A 178 13.95 -13.47 -5.07
CA SER A 178 14.45 -12.75 -3.91
C SER A 178 14.89 -13.64 -2.74
N LYS A 179 15.71 -13.06 -1.85
CA LYS A 179 16.06 -13.72 -0.59
C LYS A 179 14.88 -13.65 0.37
N ARG A 180 14.57 -14.79 1.01
CA ARG A 180 13.47 -14.90 1.99
C ARG A 180 13.59 -13.98 3.22
N THR A 181 14.77 -13.40 3.44
CA THR A 181 15.05 -12.50 4.57
C THR A 181 14.79 -11.03 4.25
N GLU A 182 14.45 -10.70 3.01
CA GLU A 182 14.15 -9.33 2.62
C GLU A 182 12.75 -8.91 3.09
N ASN A 183 12.63 -7.63 3.43
CA ASN A 183 11.39 -7.06 3.92
C ASN A 183 10.35 -7.00 2.80
N PHE A 184 9.10 -7.34 3.11
CA PHE A 184 8.06 -7.45 2.09
C PHE A 184 7.77 -6.12 1.36
N LEU A 185 7.85 -4.97 2.05
CA LEU A 185 7.72 -3.64 1.40
C LEU A 185 8.82 -3.40 0.36
N VAL A 186 10.03 -3.96 0.55
CA VAL A 186 11.11 -3.86 -0.45
C VAL A 186 10.71 -4.60 -1.73
N HIS A 187 10.12 -5.79 -1.62
CA HIS A 187 9.57 -6.50 -2.78
C HIS A 187 8.46 -5.70 -3.46
N LEU A 188 7.49 -5.20 -2.70
CA LEU A 188 6.41 -4.38 -3.27
C LEU A 188 6.94 -3.11 -3.96
N THR A 189 7.97 -2.47 -3.40
CA THR A 189 8.62 -1.31 -4.00
C THR A 189 9.32 -1.67 -5.32
N ARG A 190 10.00 -2.81 -5.38
CA ARG A 190 10.60 -3.30 -6.64
C ARG A 190 9.54 -3.64 -7.68
N VAL A 191 8.41 -4.21 -7.28
CA VAL A 191 7.26 -4.43 -8.17
C VAL A 191 6.75 -3.10 -8.74
N CYS A 192 6.60 -2.05 -7.93
CA CYS A 192 6.23 -0.72 -8.41
C CYS A 192 7.24 -0.21 -9.46
N LYS A 193 8.54 -0.36 -9.20
CA LYS A 193 9.60 0.03 -10.14
C LYS A 193 9.47 -0.73 -11.47
N LEU A 194 9.40 -2.05 -11.43
CA LEU A 194 9.29 -2.91 -12.61
C LEU A 194 8.05 -2.56 -13.45
N MET A 195 6.91 -2.28 -12.81
CA MET A 195 5.70 -1.86 -13.50
C MET A 195 5.81 -0.47 -14.12
N SER A 196 6.43 0.49 -13.43
CA SER A 196 6.61 1.87 -13.92
C SER A 196 7.52 1.96 -15.15
N GLU A 197 8.55 1.10 -15.22
CA GLU A 197 9.50 1.06 -16.33
C GLU A 197 8.87 0.44 -17.58
N ARG A 198 7.80 -0.34 -17.43
CA ARG A 198 7.12 -0.99 -18.56
C ARG A 198 6.28 0.01 -19.35
N GLU A 199 6.26 -0.16 -20.67
CA GLU A 199 5.29 0.49 -21.55
C GLU A 199 4.18 -0.51 -21.89
N PHE A 200 2.94 -0.08 -21.77
CA PHE A 200 1.75 -0.88 -22.03
C PHE A 200 1.23 -0.56 -23.43
N THR A 201 1.10 -1.59 -24.27
CA THR A 201 0.58 -1.50 -25.65
C THR A 201 1.41 -0.61 -26.59
N ASP A 202 1.06 -0.59 -27.88
CA ASP A 202 1.67 0.31 -28.87
C ASP A 202 1.49 1.79 -28.54
N ARG A 203 0.54 2.12 -27.65
CA ARG A 203 0.26 3.48 -27.19
C ARG A 203 1.17 3.95 -26.06
N LYS A 204 2.15 3.14 -25.63
CA LYS A 204 3.10 3.46 -24.55
C LYS A 204 2.43 3.92 -23.25
N LEU A 205 1.31 3.29 -22.91
CA LEU A 205 0.63 3.59 -21.65
C LEU A 205 1.52 3.21 -20.48
N LYS A 206 1.22 3.73 -19.30
CA LYS A 206 1.90 3.49 -18.03
C LYS A 206 0.90 3.02 -16.97
N ALA A 207 1.40 2.26 -16.01
CA ALA A 207 0.65 1.83 -14.84
C ALA A 207 1.61 1.75 -13.65
N VAL A 208 1.34 2.58 -12.65
CA VAL A 208 2.19 2.69 -11.46
C VAL A 208 1.37 2.29 -10.24
N PRO A 209 1.66 1.14 -9.61
CA PRO A 209 0.97 0.75 -8.39
C PRO A 209 1.20 1.74 -7.26
N ILE A 210 0.26 1.78 -6.32
CA ILE A 210 0.35 2.57 -5.09
C ILE A 210 0.25 1.65 -3.88
N ILE A 211 1.06 1.93 -2.86
CA ILE A 211 1.08 1.20 -1.59
C ILE A 211 0.69 2.17 -0.48
N GLU A 212 -0.36 1.85 0.25
CA GLU A 212 -0.82 2.56 1.43
C GLU A 212 -0.66 1.63 2.64
N HIS A 213 0.07 2.01 3.69
CA HIS A 213 0.26 1.11 4.84
C HIS A 213 0.39 1.82 6.19
N ARG A 214 0.07 1.05 7.24
CA ARG A 214 0.28 1.35 8.66
C ARG A 214 1.05 0.23 9.38
N LEU A 215 1.80 -0.59 8.62
CA LEU A 215 2.70 -1.60 9.19
C LEU A 215 3.70 -0.94 10.15
N GLN A 216 3.84 -1.51 11.34
CA GLN A 216 4.71 -0.99 12.40
C GLN A 216 6.06 -1.71 12.51
N LYS A 217 6.22 -2.83 11.79
CA LYS A 217 7.40 -3.70 11.85
C LYS A 217 7.86 -4.12 10.46
N LYS A 218 9.11 -4.55 10.38
CA LYS A 218 9.73 -5.03 9.14
C LYS A 218 9.30 -6.45 8.79
#